data_AF-A0A955J5B1-F1
#
_entry.id   AF-A0A955J5B1-F1
#
_cell.length_a   1.000
_cell.length_b   1.000
_cell.length_c   1.000
_cell.angle_alpha   90.00
_cell.angle_beta   90.00
_cell.angle_gamma   90.00
#
_symmetry.space_group_name_H-M   'P 1'
#
loop_
_entity.id
_entity.type
_entity.pdbx_description
1 polymer ?
#
loop_
_entity_poly.entity_id
_entity_poly.type
_entity_poly.pdbx_seq_one_letter_code
_entity_poly.pdbx_strand_id
1 'polypeptide(L)'
;MRLRIRELLQERGMTPYQLAKASDGRLSLSTCYRLARGDVDSISTDTVAVLCEVLGIADPGPFFTKPRLQGQRGSLKPAGK
;
A
#
# COMPACT_ATOMS: atom_id res chain seq x y z
N MET A 1 1.48 -3.13 11.16
CA MET A 1 1.04 -3.64 9.83
C MET A 1 1.96 -3.05 8.78
N ARG A 2 2.50 -3.82 7.81
CA ARG A 2 3.36 -3.22 6.78
C ARG A 2 2.50 -2.77 5.59
N LEU A 3 2.46 -1.47 5.35
CA LEU A 3 1.79 -0.88 4.19
C LEU A 3 2.78 -0.70 3.04
N ARG A 4 2.29 -0.84 1.80
CA ARG A 4 3.06 -0.60 0.56
C ARG A 4 2.78 0.78 -0.06
N ILE A 5 2.34 1.75 0.75
CA ILE A 5 1.94 3.08 0.23
C ILE A 5 3.12 3.78 -0.44
N ARG A 6 4.34 3.69 0.12
CA ARG A 6 5.52 4.33 -0.48
C ARG A 6 5.86 3.76 -1.84
N GLU A 7 5.80 2.44 -1.99
CA GLU A 7 6.06 1.75 -3.24
C GLU A 7 5.04 2.14 -4.29
N LEU A 8 3.75 2.18 -3.94
CA LEU A 8 2.68 2.59 -4.86
C LEU A 8 2.79 4.05 -5.29
N LEU A 9 3.21 4.93 -4.38
CA LEU A 9 3.51 6.33 -4.67
C LEU A 9 4.71 6.45 -5.62
N GLN A 10 5.79 5.69 -5.38
CA GLN A 10 6.97 5.66 -6.24
C GLN A 10 6.65 5.14 -7.65
N GLU A 11 5.87 4.07 -7.78
CA GLU A 11 5.39 3.54 -9.06
C GLU A 11 4.61 4.58 -9.88
N ARG A 12 3.95 5.52 -9.21
CA ARG A 12 3.17 6.62 -9.82
C ARG A 12 3.95 7.93 -9.96
N GLY A 13 5.23 7.96 -9.57
CA GLY A 13 6.01 9.21 -9.56
C GLY A 13 5.43 10.27 -8.61
N MET A 14 4.70 9.85 -7.57
CA MET A 14 4.01 10.73 -6.63
C MET A 14 4.76 10.77 -5.30
N THR A 15 4.85 11.96 -4.71
CA THR A 15 5.40 12.17 -3.36
C THR A 15 4.27 12.17 -2.31
N PRO A 16 4.56 11.93 -1.02
CA PRO A 16 3.56 12.07 0.05
C PRO A 16 2.92 13.47 0.10
N TYR A 17 3.68 14.51 -0.27
CA TYR A 17 3.15 15.86 -0.39
C TYR A 17 2.13 15.98 -1.54
N GLN A 18 2.45 15.43 -2.71
CA GLN A 18 1.51 15.39 -3.84
C GLN A 18 0.27 14.56 -3.51
N LEU A 19 0.39 13.48 -2.74
CA LEU A 19 -0.74 12.71 -2.23
C LEU A 19 -1.66 13.57 -1.38
N ALA A 20 -1.12 14.31 -0.41
CA ALA A 20 -1.90 15.21 0.44
C ALA A 20 -2.62 16.28 -0.40
N LYS A 21 -1.91 16.87 -1.37
CA LYS A 21 -2.49 17.85 -2.29
C LYS A 21 -3.60 17.25 -3.17
N ALA A 22 -3.39 16.06 -3.73
CA ALA A 22 -4.37 15.37 -4.57
C ALA A 22 -5.59 14.86 -3.77
N SER A 23 -5.43 14.66 -2.46
CA SER A 23 -6.55 14.35 -1.57
C SER A 23 -7.47 15.55 -1.28
N ASP A 24 -7.10 16.76 -1.72
CA ASP A 24 -7.85 18.00 -1.51
C ASP A 24 -8.14 18.27 -0.02
N GLY A 25 -7.11 18.11 0.83
CA GLY A 25 -7.20 18.34 2.27
C GLY A 25 -7.87 17.22 3.08
N ARG A 26 -8.40 16.17 2.43
CA ARG A 26 -8.97 15.01 3.13
C ARG A 26 -7.92 14.20 3.90
N LEU A 27 -6.67 14.21 3.44
CA LEU A 27 -5.53 13.65 4.16
C LEU A 27 -4.57 14.78 4.58
N SER A 28 -4.25 14.83 5.87
CA SER A 28 -3.21 15.74 6.35
C SER A 28 -1.84 15.33 5.80
N LEU A 29 -0.96 16.31 5.60
CA LEU A 29 0.42 16.06 5.17
C LEU A 29 1.14 15.09 6.11
N SER A 30 0.97 15.26 7.43
CA SER A 30 1.52 14.37 8.45
C SER A 30 1.00 12.94 8.29
N THR A 31 -0.29 12.76 7.99
CA THR A 31 -0.90 11.45 7.72
C THR A 31 -0.25 10.80 6.50
N CYS A 32 -0.11 11.53 5.39
CA CYS A 32 0.53 11.00 4.17
C CYS A 32 1.98 10.56 4.41
N TYR A 33 2.75 11.31 5.18
CA TYR A 33 4.12 10.91 5.54
C TYR A 33 4.16 9.66 6.43
N ARG A 34 3.27 9.54 7.43
CA ARG A 34 3.17 8.34 8.27
C ARG A 34 2.78 7.11 7.46
N LEU A 35 1.82 7.25 6.56
CA LEU A 35 1.38 6.19 5.63
C LEU A 35 2.54 5.74 4.73
N ALA A 36 3.29 6.67 4.15
CA ALA A 36 4.46 6.36 3.33
C ALA A 36 5.60 5.70 4.13
N ARG A 37 5.74 6.00 5.42
CA ARG A 37 6.70 5.32 6.30
C ARG A 37 6.23 3.94 6.75
N GLY A 38 4.94 3.63 6.60
CA GLY A 38 4.32 2.44 7.16
C GLY A 38 4.22 2.49 8.70
N ASP A 39 4.29 3.69 9.28
CA ASP A 39 4.31 3.95 10.73
C ASP A 39 2.88 4.18 11.27
N VAL A 40 2.04 3.17 11.03
CA VAL A 40 0.64 3.15 11.47
C VAL A 40 0.24 1.74 11.92
N ASP A 41 -0.41 1.65 13.06
CA ASP A 41 -0.98 0.40 13.58
C ASP A 41 -2.34 0.10 12.95
N SER A 42 -3.08 1.14 12.59
CA SER A 42 -4.41 1.07 11.98
C SER A 42 -4.60 2.18 10.95
N ILE A 43 -5.57 1.98 10.05
CA ILE A 43 -5.98 2.94 9.04
C ILE A 43 -7.51 2.92 8.95
N SER A 44 -8.14 4.09 8.90
CA SER A 44 -9.60 4.16 8.79
C SER A 44 -10.08 3.78 7.39
N THR A 45 -11.31 3.28 7.29
CA THR A 45 -11.97 3.00 6.01
C THR A 45 -12.06 4.24 5.13
N ASP A 46 -12.27 5.43 5.72
CA ASP A 46 -12.28 6.70 4.98
C ASP A 46 -10.91 7.01 4.37
N THR A 47 -9.83 6.80 5.13
CA THR A 47 -8.47 7.00 4.62
C THR A 47 -8.19 6.04 3.46
N VAL A 48 -8.63 4.78 3.57
CA VAL A 48 -8.51 3.78 2.51
C VAL A 48 -9.30 4.20 1.26
N ALA A 49 -10.54 4.69 1.42
CA ALA A 49 -11.36 5.16 0.31
C ALA A 49 -10.71 6.34 -0.42
N VAL A 50 -10.18 7.32 0.31
CA VAL A 50 -9.47 8.46 -0.28
C VAL A 50 -8.20 8.00 -1.00
N LEU A 51 -7.45 7.05 -0.45
CA LEU A 51 -6.27 6.48 -1.13
C LEU A 51 -6.65 5.76 -2.42
N CYS A 52 -7.73 4.98 -2.42
CA CYS A 52 -8.25 4.32 -3.62
C CYS A 52 -8.60 5.33 -4.71
N GLU A 53 -9.32 6.39 -4.34
CA GLU A 53 -9.72 7.45 -5.27
C GLU A 53 -8.50 8.18 -5.86
N VAL A 54 -7.58 8.66 -5.01
CA VAL A 54 -6.42 9.45 -5.44
C VAL A 54 -5.43 8.61 -6.26
N LEU A 55 -5.25 7.34 -5.92
CA LEU A 55 -4.30 6.45 -6.59
C LEU A 55 -4.90 5.69 -7.79
N GLY A 56 -6.21 5.87 -8.05
CA GLY A 56 -6.94 5.18 -9.12
C GLY A 56 -6.97 3.66 -8.92
N ILE A 57 -7.11 3.20 -7.68
CA ILE A 57 -7.07 1.79 -7.30
C ILE A 57 -8.48 1.37 -6.87
N ALA A 58 -9.05 0.37 -7.54
CA ALA A 58 -10.41 -0.10 -7.26
C ALA A 58 -10.49 -1.01 -6.02
N ASP A 59 -9.44 -1.77 -5.72
CA ASP A 59 -9.36 -2.70 -4.59
C ASP A 59 -8.25 -2.26 -3.63
N PRO A 60 -8.48 -2.15 -2.31
CA PRO A 60 -7.47 -1.69 -1.36
C PRO A 60 -6.39 -2.74 -1.04
N GLY A 61 -6.51 -3.98 -1.52
CA GLY A 61 -5.56 -5.06 -1.29
C GLY A 61 -4.08 -4.72 -1.58
N PRO A 62 -3.73 -3.98 -2.65
CA PRO A 62 -2.36 -3.57 -2.92
C PRO A 62 -1.73 -2.66 -1.85
N PHE A 63 -2.53 -1.96 -1.03
CA PHE A 63 -2.03 -1.13 0.07
C PHE A 63 -1.39 -1.96 1.17
N PHE A 64 -1.84 -3.21 1.34
CA PHE A 64 -1.39 -4.09 2.39
C PHE A 64 -0.33 -5.04 1.86
N THR A 65 0.78 -5.16 2.58
CA THR A 65 1.74 -6.21 2.27
C THR A 65 1.11 -7.54 2.68
N LYS A 66 0.94 -8.49 1.75
CA LYS A 66 0.57 -9.86 2.14
C LYS A 66 1.61 -10.35 3.15
N PRO A 67 1.23 -10.90 4.32
CA PRO A 67 2.18 -11.63 5.13
C PRO A 67 2.79 -12.70 4.21
N ARG A 68 4.13 -12.75 4.11
CA ARG A 68 4.77 -13.90 3.46
C ARG A 68 4.29 -15.12 4.24
N LEU A 69 3.41 -15.92 3.64
CA LEU A 69 3.21 -17.29 4.06
C LEU A 69 4.56 -17.98 3.83
N GLN A 70 5.39 -17.99 4.87
CA GLN A 70 6.63 -18.73 4.93
C GLN A 70 6.27 -20.21 4.94
N GLY A 71 6.12 -20.82 3.75
CA GLY A 71 5.69 -22.22 3.70
C GLY A 71 5.33 -22.85 2.36
N GLN A 72 5.73 -22.32 1.19
CA GLN A 72 5.70 -23.13 -0.04
C GLN A 72 7.03 -23.03 -0.79
N ARG A 73 8.02 -23.72 -0.24
CA ARG A 73 9.26 -24.05 -0.94
C ARG A 73 9.32 -25.57 -1.11
N GLY A 74 8.99 -26.02 -2.32
CA GLY A 74 9.60 -27.19 -2.96
C GLY A 74 9.05 -28.57 -2.60
N SER A 75 8.18 -29.11 -3.46
CA SER A 75 8.40 -30.46 -3.99
C SER A 75 7.66 -30.64 -5.32
N LEU A 76 8.31 -30.22 -6.40
CA LEU A 76 8.10 -30.83 -7.71
C LEU A 76 9.47 -31.22 -8.21
N LYS A 77 9.88 -32.46 -7.90
CA LYS A 77 10.84 -33.17 -8.74
C LYS A 77 10.03 -33.88 -9.83
N PRO A 78 10.29 -33.66 -11.12
CA PRO A 78 9.73 -34.50 -12.16
C PRO A 78 10.42 -35.87 -12.07
N ALA A 79 9.65 -36.94 -11.91
CA ALA A 79 10.13 -38.29 -12.13
C ALA A 79 10.32 -38.47 -13.65
N GLY A 80 11.56 -38.33 -14.10
CA GLY A 80 11.97 -38.65 -15.46
C GLY A 80 12.35 -40.12 -15.57
N LYS A 81 11.71 -40.79 -16.55
CA LYS A 81 12.04 -42.03 -17.28
C LYS A 81 12.48 -43.26 -16.49
#